data_AF-A0A962QUJ9-F1
#
_entry.id   AF-A0A962QUJ9-F1
#
_cell.length_a   1.000
_cell.length_b   1.000
_cell.length_c   1.000
_cell.angle_alpha   90.00
_cell.angle_beta   90.00
_cell.angle_gamma   90.00
#
_symmetry.space_group_name_H-M   'P 1'
#
loop_
_entity.id
_entity.type
_entity.pdbx_description
1 polymer ?
#
loop_
_entity_poly.entity_id
_entity_poly.type
_entity_poly.pdbx_seq_one_letter_code
_entity_poly.pdbx_strand_id
1 'polypeptide(L)'
;MFSFKQIGLITVTVAMSGAAVAQEMRCGNELISGDQIHPLLKTQVLEKCGEPTTRDYDRWYYQEQGKILVFNGNDELDHIEDANEE
;
A
#
# COMPACT_ATOMS: atom_id res chain seq x y z
N MET A 1 -43.00 42.47 -16.63
CA MET A 1 -43.14 41.08 -16.13
C MET A 1 -41.97 40.29 -16.69
N PHE A 2 -40.91 40.05 -15.91
CA PHE A 2 -39.81 39.17 -16.31
C PHE A 2 -39.66 38.04 -15.30
N SER A 3 -39.71 36.84 -15.86
CA SER A 3 -39.63 35.53 -15.24
C SER A 3 -38.26 35.31 -14.61
N PHE A 4 -38.20 34.77 -13.39
CA PHE A 4 -36.97 34.16 -12.86
C PHE A 4 -37.22 32.67 -12.60
N LYS A 5 -36.47 31.88 -13.34
CA LYS A 5 -36.53 30.44 -13.51
C LYS A 5 -35.35 29.83 -12.74
N GLN A 6 -35.63 28.72 -12.07
CA GLN A 6 -34.72 27.72 -11.49
C GLN A 6 -33.83 28.12 -10.30
N ILE A 7 -34.25 27.63 -9.13
CA ILE A 7 -33.37 27.36 -7.98
C ILE A 7 -32.69 26.01 -8.27
N GLY A 8 -31.42 26.07 -8.67
CA GLY A 8 -30.59 24.89 -8.87
C GLY A 8 -30.11 24.33 -7.54
N LEU A 9 -30.51 23.09 -7.24
CA LEU A 9 -30.00 22.28 -6.15
C LEU A 9 -28.57 21.84 -6.52
N ILE A 10 -27.54 22.37 -5.83
CA ILE A 10 -26.16 21.93 -6.03
C ILE A 10 -25.93 20.70 -5.15
N THR A 11 -26.04 19.52 -5.75
CA THR A 11 -25.61 18.25 -5.13
C THR A 11 -24.10 18.16 -5.26
N VAL A 12 -23.38 18.27 -4.15
CA VAL A 12 -21.92 18.03 -4.12
C VAL A 12 -21.70 16.52 -4.05
N THR A 13 -21.48 15.88 -5.20
CA THR A 13 -20.92 14.51 -5.26
C THR A 13 -19.43 14.56 -4.95
N VAL A 14 -19.05 14.11 -3.75
CA VAL A 14 -17.64 13.83 -3.44
C VAL A 14 -17.25 12.54 -4.15
N ALA A 15 -16.56 12.66 -5.27
CA ALA A 15 -15.85 11.55 -5.87
C ALA A 15 -14.57 11.30 -5.06
N MET A 16 -14.60 10.29 -4.17
CA MET A 16 -13.36 9.77 -3.59
C MET A 16 -12.66 8.92 -4.67
N SER A 17 -11.83 9.59 -5.46
CA SER A 17 -10.89 8.96 -6.38
C SER A 17 -9.50 9.05 -5.76
N GLY A 18 -8.92 7.91 -5.38
CA GLY A 18 -7.55 7.82 -4.90
C GLY A 18 -7.08 6.37 -4.82
N ALA A 19 -6.47 5.89 -5.90
CA ALA A 19 -5.76 4.62 -5.93
C ALA A 19 -4.37 4.80 -5.28
N ALA A 20 -4.05 3.98 -4.28
CA ALA A 20 -2.69 3.77 -3.76
C ALA A 20 -2.66 2.58 -2.77
N VAL A 21 -2.92 1.35 -3.22
CA VAL A 21 -2.74 0.13 -2.39
C VAL A 21 -1.38 -0.55 -2.63
N ALA A 22 -0.43 0.14 -3.27
CA ALA A 22 0.92 -0.38 -3.47
C ALA A 22 1.64 -0.64 -2.14
N GLN A 23 1.40 0.24 -1.15
CA GLN A 23 2.10 0.26 0.14
C GLN A 23 1.63 -0.78 1.17
N GLU A 24 0.71 -1.68 0.82
CA GLU A 24 0.17 -2.70 1.74
C GLU A 24 0.34 -4.11 1.16
N MET A 25 0.60 -5.08 2.04
CA MET A 25 0.66 -6.51 1.68
C MET A 25 -0.10 -7.35 2.70
N ARG A 26 -0.87 -8.32 2.22
CA ARG A 26 -1.57 -9.29 3.07
C ARG A 26 -0.72 -10.56 3.26
N CYS A 27 -0.44 -10.87 4.52
CA CYS A 27 0.32 -12.03 4.97
C CYS A 27 -0.61 -12.96 5.76
N GLY A 28 -1.28 -13.87 5.05
CA GLY A 28 -2.34 -14.70 5.62
C GLY A 28 -3.50 -13.85 6.17
N ASN A 29 -3.61 -13.77 7.49
CA ASN A 29 -4.63 -12.98 8.20
C ASN A 29 -4.13 -11.60 8.64
N GLU A 30 -2.84 -11.32 8.51
CA GLU A 30 -2.26 -10.03 8.88
C GLU A 30 -2.11 -9.13 7.65
N LEU A 31 -2.25 -7.82 7.86
CA LEU A 31 -1.97 -6.79 6.87
C LEU A 31 -0.76 -6.01 7.37
N ILE A 32 0.25 -5.87 6.52
CA ILE A 32 1.41 -5.01 6.78
C ILE A 32 1.37 -3.81 5.85
N SER A 33 1.92 -2.69 6.30
CA SER A 33 2.03 -1.46 5.51
C SER A 33 3.46 -0.92 5.56
N GLY A 34 3.92 -0.36 4.45
CA GLY A 34 5.18 0.38 4.36
C GLY A 34 5.11 1.79 4.97
N ASP A 35 3.92 2.37 5.14
CA ASP A 35 3.75 3.76 5.60
C ASP A 35 3.54 3.88 7.13
N GLN A 36 4.07 2.95 7.91
CA GLN A 36 3.83 2.91 9.36
C GLN A 36 4.75 3.86 10.13
N ILE A 37 4.21 4.55 11.15
CA ILE A 37 4.99 5.41 12.08
C ILE A 37 6.13 4.61 12.75
N HIS A 38 5.89 3.32 13.00
CA HIS A 38 6.88 2.38 13.51
C HIS A 38 7.11 1.29 12.45
N PRO A 39 8.19 1.42 11.64
CA PRO A 39 8.54 0.43 10.63
C PRO A 39 8.70 -0.97 11.20
N LEU A 40 8.33 -1.98 10.42
CA LEU A 40 8.55 -3.37 10.78
C LEU A 40 10.01 -3.75 10.51
N LEU A 41 10.63 -4.50 11.42
CA LEU A 41 11.94 -5.09 11.17
C LEU A 41 11.84 -6.30 10.23
N LYS A 42 12.91 -6.62 9.51
CA LYS A 42 13.03 -7.84 8.68
C LYS A 42 12.57 -9.09 9.44
N THR A 43 12.96 -9.23 10.71
CA THR A 43 12.56 -10.37 11.56
C THR A 43 11.04 -10.42 11.79
N GLN A 44 10.41 -9.28 12.08
CA GLN A 44 8.96 -9.20 12.26
C GLN A 44 8.21 -9.49 10.97
N VAL A 45 8.75 -9.05 9.82
CA VAL A 45 8.18 -9.42 8.51
C VAL A 45 8.23 -10.94 8.31
N LEU A 46 9.32 -11.62 8.68
CA LEU A 46 9.41 -13.07 8.57
C LEU A 46 8.43 -13.80 9.49
N GLU A 47 8.24 -13.32 10.71
CA GLU A 47 7.25 -13.88 11.63
C GLU A 47 5.82 -13.77 11.08
N LYS A 48 5.50 -12.65 10.43
CA LYS A 48 4.15 -12.37 9.89
C LYS A 48 3.89 -13.00 8.53
N CYS A 49 4.87 -12.93 7.64
CA CYS A 49 4.74 -13.22 6.20
C CYS A 49 5.48 -14.48 5.76
N GLY A 50 6.34 -15.03 6.60
CA GLY A 50 7.24 -16.12 6.22
C GLY A 50 8.37 -15.67 5.30
N GLU A 51 9.13 -16.65 4.82
CA GLU A 51 10.26 -16.43 3.93
C GLU A 51 9.79 -15.89 2.57
N PRO A 52 10.42 -14.82 2.04
CA PRO A 52 10.14 -14.36 0.68
C PRO A 52 10.59 -15.41 -0.34
N THR A 53 9.99 -15.39 -1.52
CA THR A 53 10.38 -16.27 -2.63
C THR A 53 11.81 -15.99 -3.09
N THR A 54 12.25 -14.74 -3.04
CA THR A 54 13.62 -14.33 -3.37
C THR A 54 14.07 -13.19 -2.48
N ARG A 55 15.36 -13.18 -2.10
CA ARG A 55 16.01 -12.09 -1.40
C ARG A 55 17.13 -11.53 -2.25
N ASP A 56 17.10 -10.23 -2.50
CA ASP A 56 18.16 -9.47 -3.13
C ASP A 56 18.55 -8.32 -2.21
N TYR A 57 19.48 -8.60 -1.29
CA TYR A 57 19.87 -7.69 -0.21
C TYR A 57 18.66 -7.16 0.58
N ASP A 58 18.30 -5.89 0.35
CA ASP A 58 17.22 -5.17 1.01
C ASP A 58 15.91 -5.22 0.23
N ARG A 59 15.84 -5.96 -0.89
CA ARG A 59 14.62 -6.17 -1.66
C ARG A 59 14.17 -7.62 -1.54
N TRP A 60 12.99 -7.83 -0.98
CA TRP A 60 12.41 -9.14 -0.76
C TRP A 60 11.17 -9.32 -1.63
N TYR A 61 11.18 -10.37 -2.44
CA TYR A 61 10.14 -10.63 -3.44
C TYR A 61 9.17 -11.67 -2.92
N TYR A 62 7.91 -11.27 -2.77
CA TYR A 62 6.79 -12.11 -2.35
C TYR A 62 5.92 -12.37 -3.59
N GLN A 63 6.31 -13.37 -4.39
CA GLN A 63 5.72 -13.60 -5.73
C GLN A 63 4.24 -13.96 -5.67
N GLU A 64 3.80 -14.73 -4.67
CA GLU A 64 2.40 -15.11 -4.51
C GLU A 64 1.50 -13.89 -4.22
N GLN A 65 2.05 -12.89 -3.52
CA GLN A 65 1.38 -11.64 -3.19
C GLN A 65 1.55 -10.60 -4.30
N GLY A 66 2.49 -10.82 -5.24
CA GLY A 66 2.83 -9.85 -6.27
C GLY A 66 3.45 -8.57 -5.70
N LYS A 67 4.20 -8.68 -4.60
CA LYS A 67 4.76 -7.52 -3.87
C LYS A 67 6.27 -7.62 -3.70
N ILE A 68 6.90 -6.46 -3.60
CA ILE A 68 8.31 -6.30 -3.23
C ILE A 68 8.36 -5.47 -1.96
N LEU A 69 9.00 -6.02 -0.93
CA LEU A 69 9.28 -5.28 0.31
C LEU A 69 10.70 -4.73 0.22
N VAL A 70 10.83 -3.43 0.43
CA VAL A 70 12.12 -2.72 0.40
C VAL A 70 12.47 -2.30 1.82
N PHE A 71 13.67 -2.67 2.27
CA PHE A 71 14.19 -2.35 3.59
C PHE A 71 15.26 -1.26 3.51
N ASN A 72 15.41 -0.49 4.59
CA ASN A 72 16.49 0.48 4.72
C ASN A 72 17.73 -0.17 5.38
N GLY A 73 18.80 0.63 5.55
CA GLY A 73 20.06 0.18 6.15
C GLY A 73 20.01 -0.22 7.64
N ASN A 74 18.88 -0.03 8.31
CA ASN A 74 18.62 -0.47 9.69
C ASN A 74 17.79 -1.76 9.75
N ASP A 75 17.58 -2.45 8.62
CA ASP A 75 16.70 -3.61 8.49
C ASP A 75 15.22 -3.32 8.77
N GLU A 76 14.79 -2.06 8.63
CA GLU A 76 13.41 -1.62 8.78
C GLU A 76 12.72 -1.55 7.41
N LEU A 77 11.44 -1.94 7.36
CA LEU A 77 10.59 -1.85 6.18
C LEU A 77 10.37 -0.38 5.81
N ASP A 78 10.92 0.03 4.67
CA ASP A 78 10.86 1.40 4.18
C ASP A 78 9.59 1.63 3.37
N HIS A 79 9.32 0.76 2.38
CA HIS A 79 8.09 0.80 1.60
C HIS A 79 7.77 -0.56 0.95
N ILE A 80 6.56 -0.68 0.39
CA ILE A 80 6.09 -1.83 -0.37
C ILE A 80 5.77 -1.38 -1.80
N GLU A 81 6.28 -2.12 -2.78
CA GLU A 81 6.06 -1.92 -4.21
C GLU A 81 5.18 -3.04 -4.77
N ASP A 82 4.45 -2.76 -5.85
CA ASP A 82 3.83 -3.79 -6.67
C ASP A 82 4.88 -4.39 -7.62
N ALA A 83 4.94 -5.73 -7.72
CA ALA A 83 5.91 -6.41 -8.58
C ALA A 83 5.64 -6.24 -10.09
N ASN A 84 4.53 -5.59 -10.45
CA ASN A 84 4.02 -5.47 -11.82
C ASN A 84 3.95 -4.00 -12.32
N GLU A 85 4.60 -3.04 -11.65
CA GLU A 85 4.64 -1.65 -12.15
C GLU A 85 5.67 -1.53 -13.29
N GLU A 86 5.23 -1.88 -14.51
CA GLU A 86 5.84 -1.47 -15.79
C GLU A 86 5.23 -0.18 -16.33
#